data_AF-A0A6B2DN10-F1
#
_entry.id   AF-A0A6B2DN10-F1
#
_cell.length_a   1.000
_cell.length_b   1.000
_cell.length_c   1.000
_cell.angle_alpha   90.00
_cell.angle_beta   90.00
_cell.angle_gamma   90.00
#
_symmetry.space_group_name_H-M   'P 1'
#
loop_
_entity.id
_entity.type
_entity.pdbx_description
1 polymer ?
#
loop_
_entity_poly.entity_id
_entity_poly.type
_entity_poly.pdbx_seq_one_letter_code
_entity_poly.pdbx_strand_id
1 'polypeptide(L)'
;VLRAGHVDPRLIATIAALAALRPVSVGAFPAVPGEDPAGQPRRQVLLTAGKDAVTAFYTGQRDLFRPSSVTETAGGVLVTYPLFAPPGLLLPFSSP
;
A
#
# COMPACT_ATOMS: atom_id res chain seq x y z
N VAL A 1 -5.93 -5.83 -9.59
CA VAL A 1 -4.95 -6.65 -10.35
C VAL A 1 -3.54 -6.19 -10.00
N LEU A 2 -2.73 -7.05 -9.39
CA LEU A 2 -1.32 -6.80 -9.09
C LEU A 2 -0.54 -6.72 -10.40
N ARG A 3 0.12 -5.59 -10.67
CA ARG A 3 0.97 -5.44 -11.86
C ARG A 3 2.34 -6.05 -11.55
N ALA A 4 2.61 -7.24 -12.09
CA ALA A 4 3.94 -7.86 -12.24
C ALA A 4 5.00 -7.46 -11.17
N GLY A 5 4.69 -7.55 -9.88
CA GLY A 5 5.62 -7.22 -8.79
C GLY A 5 5.98 -5.73 -8.59
N HIS A 6 5.39 -4.78 -9.32
CA HIS A 6 5.69 -3.35 -9.23
C HIS A 6 4.76 -2.62 -8.24
N VAL A 7 4.59 -3.17 -7.05
CA VAL A 7 3.84 -2.55 -5.95
C VAL A 7 4.72 -2.55 -4.73
N ASP A 8 4.68 -1.47 -3.95
CA ASP A 8 5.47 -1.35 -2.73
C ASP A 8 5.19 -2.54 -1.79
N PRO A 9 6.23 -3.27 -1.37
CA PRO A 9 6.16 -4.35 -0.39
C PRO A 9 5.27 -4.09 0.83
N ARG A 10 5.31 -2.87 1.37
CA ARG A 10 4.55 -2.48 2.56
C ARG A 10 3.06 -2.48 2.30
N LEU A 11 2.63 -2.13 1.08
CA LEU A 11 1.23 -2.23 0.70
C LEU A 11 0.77 -3.69 0.72
N ILE A 12 1.56 -4.60 0.16
CA ILE A 12 1.22 -6.03 0.15
C ILE A 12 1.11 -6.57 1.58
N ALA A 13 2.12 -6.31 2.41
CA ALA A 13 2.16 -6.76 3.79
C ALA A 13 0.99 -6.22 4.63
N THR A 14 0.71 -4.91 4.53
CA THR A 14 -0.37 -4.29 5.31
C THR A 14 -1.77 -4.66 4.80
N ILE A 15 -1.96 -4.82 3.50
CA ILE A 15 -3.23 -5.33 2.95
C ILE A 15 -3.46 -6.76 3.41
N ALA A 16 -2.43 -7.61 3.40
CA ALA A 16 -2.54 -8.98 3.90
C ALA A 16 -2.89 -9.02 5.40
N ALA A 17 -2.21 -8.20 6.20
CA ALA A 17 -2.50 -8.08 7.64
C ALA A 17 -3.93 -7.57 7.89
N LEU A 18 -4.39 -6.57 7.14
CA LEU A 18 -5.74 -6.06 7.24
C LEU A 18 -6.79 -7.09 6.80
N ALA A 19 -6.52 -7.82 5.73
CA ALA A 19 -7.40 -8.87 5.20
C ALA A 19 -7.57 -10.05 6.16
N ALA A 20 -6.57 -10.33 7.00
CA ALA A 20 -6.68 -11.33 8.06
C ALA A 20 -7.65 -10.93 9.18
N LEU A 21 -7.89 -9.62 9.37
CA LEU A 21 -8.76 -9.09 10.41
C LEU A 21 -10.19 -8.84 9.93
N ARG A 22 -10.36 -8.57 8.63
CA ARG A 22 -11.65 -8.16 8.05
C ARG A 22 -11.67 -8.26 6.53
N PRO A 23 -12.86 -8.26 5.90
CA PRO A 23 -12.97 -8.12 4.45
C PRO A 23 -12.35 -6.81 3.96
N VAL A 24 -11.57 -6.89 2.87
CA VAL A 24 -10.89 -5.76 2.24
C VAL A 24 -11.23 -5.74 0.75
N SER A 25 -11.53 -4.56 0.21
CA SER A 25 -11.72 -4.33 -1.22
C SER A 25 -10.65 -3.36 -1.73
N VAL A 26 -9.76 -3.86 -2.59
CA VAL A 26 -8.74 -3.03 -3.27
C VAL A 26 -9.32 -2.50 -4.57
N GLY A 27 -9.49 -1.18 -4.66
CA GLY A 27 -9.98 -0.52 -5.87
C GLY A 27 -8.88 -0.33 -6.91
N ALA A 28 -7.74 0.22 -6.51
CA ALA A 28 -6.65 0.54 -7.42
C ALA A 28 -5.30 0.65 -6.72
N PHE A 29 -4.22 0.63 -7.50
CA PHE A 29 -2.89 1.09 -7.12
C PHE A 29 -2.52 2.30 -7.99
N PRO A 30 -2.95 3.52 -7.62
CA PRO A 30 -2.73 4.72 -8.43
C PRO A 30 -1.24 5.00 -8.69
N ALA A 31 -0.93 5.68 -9.79
CA ALA A 31 0.43 6.06 -10.14
C ALA A 31 0.73 7.41 -9.52
N VAL A 32 1.90 7.55 -8.90
CA VAL A 32 2.48 8.88 -8.68
C VAL A 32 3.29 9.25 -9.92
N PRO A 33 3.24 10.51 -10.39
CA PRO A 33 4.04 10.95 -11.54
C PRO A 33 5.51 10.54 -11.41
N GLY A 34 6.04 9.96 -12.48
CA GLY A 34 7.43 9.48 -12.54
C GLY A 34 7.63 8.03 -12.11
N GLU A 35 6.68 7.37 -11.47
CA GLU A 35 6.84 5.96 -11.04
C GLU A 35 6.93 5.01 -12.24
N ASP A 36 5.95 5.02 -13.14
CA ASP A 36 5.92 4.09 -14.29
C ASP A 36 7.11 4.30 -15.25
N PRO A 37 7.45 5.53 -15.69
CA PRO A 37 8.56 5.73 -16.60
C PRO A 37 9.91 5.33 -16.00
N ALA A 38 10.05 5.37 -14.68
CA ALA A 38 11.27 4.99 -13.96
C ALA A 38 11.29 3.52 -13.50
N GLY A 39 10.26 2.73 -13.84
CA GLY A 39 10.14 1.34 -13.39
C GLY A 39 10.02 1.19 -11.87
N GLN A 40 9.57 2.23 -11.16
CA GLN A 40 9.44 2.22 -9.71
C GLN A 40 8.13 1.54 -9.27
N PRO A 41 8.10 0.94 -8.08
CA PRO A 41 6.88 0.33 -7.56
C PRO A 41 5.81 1.38 -7.25
N ARG A 42 4.55 1.04 -7.51
CA ARG A 42 3.39 1.84 -7.08
C ARG A 42 3.32 1.84 -5.56
N ARG A 43 3.33 3.03 -4.95
CA ARG A 43 3.29 3.20 -3.49
C ARG A 43 1.96 3.72 -2.95
N GLN A 44 0.93 3.73 -3.79
CA GLN A 44 -0.42 4.10 -3.40
C GLN A 44 -1.39 2.92 -3.53
N VAL A 45 -2.33 2.81 -2.60
CA VAL A 45 -3.50 1.93 -2.72
C VAL A 45 -4.77 2.69 -2.38
N LEU A 46 -5.82 2.46 -3.17
CA LEU A 46 -7.19 2.88 -2.85
C LEU A 46 -7.96 1.67 -2.31
N LEU A 47 -8.46 1.79 -1.08
CA LEU A 47 -9.28 0.79 -0.41
C LEU A 47 -10.73 1.27 -0.31
N THR A 48 -11.67 0.49 -0.86
CA THR A 48 -13.03 0.96 -1.15
C THR A 48 -14.08 0.50 -0.13
N ALA A 49 -13.70 -0.35 0.83
CA ALA A 49 -14.61 -0.88 1.85
C ALA A 49 -14.10 -0.60 3.26
N GLY A 50 -15.03 -0.41 4.22
CA GLY A 50 -14.70 -0.31 5.64
C GLY A 50 -13.90 0.94 6.04
N LYS A 51 -14.20 2.08 5.42
CA LYS A 51 -13.47 3.36 5.49
C LYS A 51 -12.92 3.69 6.88
N ASP A 52 -13.76 3.81 7.91
CA ASP A 52 -13.35 4.21 9.25
C ASP A 52 -12.29 3.29 9.86
N ALA A 53 -12.48 1.98 9.68
CA ALA A 53 -11.56 1.00 10.21
C ALA A 53 -10.27 0.89 9.39
N VAL A 54 -10.35 1.11 8.07
CA VAL A 54 -9.15 1.22 7.21
C VAL A 54 -8.35 2.44 7.63
N THR A 55 -8.99 3.60 7.79
CA THR A 55 -8.35 4.84 8.26
C THR A 55 -7.67 4.59 9.60
N ALA A 56 -8.37 4.01 10.58
CA ALA A 56 -7.81 3.70 11.89
C ALA A 56 -6.62 2.72 11.82
N PHE A 57 -6.74 1.65 11.04
CA PHE A 57 -5.67 0.66 10.87
C PHE A 57 -4.39 1.29 10.28
N TYR A 58 -4.52 2.11 9.23
CA TYR A 58 -3.36 2.70 8.55
C TYR A 58 -2.75 3.89 9.30
N THR A 59 -3.56 4.70 9.98
CA THR A 59 -3.06 5.80 10.83
C THR A 59 -2.35 5.28 12.07
N GLY A 60 -2.71 4.09 12.56
CA GLY A 60 -2.03 3.43 13.68
C GLY A 60 -0.70 2.76 13.35
N GLN A 61 -0.35 2.62 12.06
CA GLN A 61 0.92 2.00 11.66
C GLN A 61 2.13 2.84 12.09
N ARG A 62 3.21 2.16 12.44
CA ARG A 62 4.45 2.77 12.94
C ARG A 62 5.68 2.30 12.16
N ASP A 63 6.77 3.03 12.35
CA ASP A 63 8.09 2.73 11.83
C ASP A 63 8.08 2.40 10.33
N LEU A 64 8.56 1.21 9.96
CA LEU A 64 8.66 0.76 8.58
C LEU A 64 7.33 0.77 7.83
N PHE A 65 6.23 0.58 8.55
CA PHE A 65 4.88 0.49 7.99
C PHE A 65 4.08 1.78 8.11
N ARG A 66 4.66 2.88 8.63
CA ARG A 66 3.99 4.19 8.69
C ARG A 66 3.81 4.78 7.28
N PRO A 67 2.55 5.00 6.80
CA PRO A 67 2.31 5.71 5.55
C PRO A 67 2.73 7.18 5.66
N SER A 68 3.08 7.79 4.52
CA SER A 68 3.24 9.25 4.43
C SER A 68 1.89 9.97 4.40
N SER A 69 0.84 9.31 3.89
CA SER A 69 -0.53 9.82 3.97
C SER A 69 -1.56 8.70 4.10
N VAL A 70 -2.64 9.02 4.81
CA VAL A 70 -3.89 8.27 4.84
C VAL A 70 -4.99 9.31 4.61
N THR A 71 -5.62 9.27 3.44
CA THR A 71 -6.56 10.31 3.02
C THR A 71 -7.88 9.68 2.64
N GLU A 72 -8.93 10.14 3.29
CA GLU A 72 -10.28 9.79 2.93
C GLU A 72 -10.72 10.53 1.66
N THR A 73 -11.30 9.79 0.72
CA THR A 73 -11.80 10.29 -0.56
C THR A 73 -13.25 9.85 -0.74
N ALA A 74 -13.92 10.40 -1.76
CA ALA A 74 -15.26 9.93 -2.14
C ALA A 74 -15.29 8.45 -2.55
N GLY A 75 -14.17 7.91 -3.05
CA GLY A 75 -14.05 6.53 -3.50
C GLY A 75 -13.52 5.53 -2.46
N GLY A 76 -13.22 5.98 -1.24
CA GLY A 76 -12.60 5.15 -0.18
C GLY A 76 -11.39 5.81 0.47
N VAL A 77 -10.50 5.02 1.05
CA VAL A 77 -9.28 5.49 1.71
C VAL A 77 -8.08 5.32 0.78
N LEU A 78 -7.41 6.42 0.45
CA LEU A 78 -6.15 6.44 -0.28
C LEU A 78 -4.99 6.42 0.72
N VAL A 79 -4.16 5.38 0.66
CA VAL A 79 -2.97 5.24 1.48
C VAL A 79 -1.74 5.43 0.60
N THR A 80 -0.80 6.26 1.04
CA THR A 80 0.46 6.52 0.32
C THR A 80 1.65 6.19 1.22
N TYR A 81 2.59 5.40 0.72
CA TYR A 81 3.87 5.17 1.36
C TYR A 81 4.96 6.16 0.90
N PRO A 82 5.94 6.48 1.75
CA PRO A 82 7.12 7.25 1.35
C PRO A 82 7.86 6.59 0.18
N LEU A 83 8.47 7.39 -0.69
CA LEU A 83 9.17 6.91 -1.89
C LEU A 83 10.23 5.85 -1.57
N PHE A 84 11.03 6.08 -0.53
CA PHE A 84 12.04 5.14 -0.10
C PHE A 84 11.44 4.19 0.93
N ALA A 85 11.38 2.90 0.59
CA ALA A 85 11.18 1.86 1.57
C ALA A 85 12.41 1.79 2.48
N PRO A 86 12.25 1.70 3.81
CA PRO A 86 13.37 1.41 4.66
C PRO A 86 13.95 0.02 4.29
N PRO A 87 15.29 -0.15 4.34
CA PRO A 87 15.95 -1.34 3.84
C PRO A 87 15.49 -2.62 4.55
N GLY A 88 15.48 -3.75 3.82
CA GLY A 88 15.24 -5.08 4.40
C GLY A 88 13.79 -5.55 4.51
N LEU A 89 12.81 -4.81 3.96
CA LEU A 89 11.38 -5.10 4.17
C LEU A 89 10.87 -6.29 3.33
N LEU A 90 11.41 -6.46 2.14
CA LEU A 90 11.37 -7.69 1.35
C LEU A 90 12.71 -7.77 0.62
N LEU A 91 13.63 -8.64 1.08
CA LEU A 91 14.71 -9.07 0.21
C LEU A 91 14.07 -9.72 -1.02
N PRO A 92 14.66 -9.60 -2.23
CA PRO A 92 14.16 -10.37 -3.36
C PRO A 92 14.04 -11.82 -2.90
N PHE A 93 12.87 -12.43 -3.11
CA PHE A 93 12.79 -13.87 -3.11
C PHE A 93 13.82 -14.31 -4.15
N SER A 94 14.98 -14.82 -3.72
CA SER A 94 15.91 -15.45 -4.64
C SER A 94 15.10 -16.44 -5.46
N SER A 95 15.07 -16.24 -6.77
CA SER A 95 14.41 -17.21 -7.66
C SER A 95 15.11 -18.57 -7.45
N PRO A 96 14.36 -19.68 -7.30
CA PRO A 96 14.95 -21.00 -7.30
C PRO A 96 15.69 -21.30 -8.61
#